data_AF-A0A124GTK1-F1
#
_entry.id   AF-A0A124GTK1-F1
#
_cell.length_a   1.000
_cell.length_b   1.000
_cell.length_c   1.000
_cell.angle_alpha   90.00
_cell.angle_beta   90.00
_cell.angle_gamma   90.00
#
_symmetry.space_group_name_H-M   'P 1'
#
loop_
_entity.id
_entity.type
_entity.pdbx_description
1 polymer ?
#
loop_
_entity_poly.entity_id
_entity_poly.type
_entity_poly.pdbx_seq_one_letter_code
_entity_poly.pdbx_strand_id
1 'polypeptide(L)'
;MQDVLGKIRESKYEDKWSNGTEKNVIASAKLYSPVACTSSELDNIRVYYLSTENIMRDMAYDKSKGWHEGTVGKKRFMTAPYSKLAACHLKGPDMTIRIYCQMADNTIQEYGVKGK
;
A
#
# COMPACT_ATOMS: atom_id res chain seq x y z
N MET A 1 5.72 4.40 7.30
CA MET A 1 5.77 5.88 7.31
C MET A 1 6.57 6.37 6.10
N GLN A 2 6.30 7.57 5.58
CA GLN A 2 7.11 8.18 4.52
C GLN A 2 8.17 9.12 5.12
N ASP A 3 9.41 9.04 4.64
CA ASP A 3 10.48 9.98 5.02
C ASP A 3 10.41 11.29 4.22
N VAL A 4 11.29 12.24 4.55
CA VAL A 4 11.33 13.58 3.92
C VAL A 4 11.72 13.56 2.43
N LEU A 5 12.23 12.42 1.92
CA LEU A 5 12.61 12.22 0.52
C LEU A 5 11.55 11.41 -0.26
N GLY A 6 10.40 11.14 0.37
CA GLY A 6 9.31 10.40 -0.27
C GLY A 6 9.45 8.88 -0.22
N LYS A 7 10.44 8.33 0.51
CA LYS A 7 10.61 6.88 0.66
C LYS A 7 9.72 6.34 1.75
N ILE A 8 9.02 5.25 1.46
CA ILE A 8 8.21 4.54 2.46
C ILE A 8 9.11 3.52 3.15
N ARG A 9 9.19 3.62 4.49
CA ARG A 9 10.00 2.75 5.35
C ARG A 9 9.12 1.89 6.25
N GLU A 10 9.59 0.67 6.50
CA GLU A 10 9.03 -0.25 7.49
C GLU A 10 9.80 -0.14 8.82
N SER A 11 9.06 0.08 9.92
CA SER A 11 9.56 -0.12 11.29
C SER A 11 8.87 -1.36 11.86
N LYS A 12 9.58 -2.12 12.68
CA LYS A 12 9.15 -3.45 13.12
C LYS A 12 9.25 -3.59 14.63
N TYR A 13 8.29 -4.31 15.22
CA TYR A 13 8.30 -4.69 16.63
C TYR A 13 8.20 -6.21 16.76
N GLU A 14 9.26 -6.82 17.28
CA GLU A 14 9.34 -8.23 17.71
C GLU A 14 10.09 -8.25 19.04
N ASP A 15 9.36 -8.15 20.14
CA ASP A 15 9.82 -7.93 21.52
C ASP A 15 10.63 -6.63 21.76
N LYS A 16 11.14 -6.01 20.70
CA LYS A 16 11.79 -4.70 20.68
C LYS A 16 11.54 -3.98 19.35
N TRP A 17 11.56 -2.65 19.39
CA TRP A 17 11.53 -1.82 18.18
C TRP A 17 12.84 -1.94 17.40
N SER A 18 12.72 -2.04 16.08
CA SER A 18 13.83 -2.12 15.13
C SER A 18 13.43 -1.55 13.76
N ASN A 19 14.38 -1.51 12.82
CA ASN A 19 14.20 -1.01 11.45
C ASN A 19 13.84 0.49 11.39
N GLY A 20 13.09 0.95 10.39
CA GLY A 20 12.77 2.37 10.18
C GLY A 20 13.89 3.21 9.56
N THR A 21 15.01 2.59 9.20
CA THR A 21 16.17 3.27 8.62
C THR A 21 16.09 3.31 7.09
N GLU A 22 17.05 3.96 6.44
CA GLU A 22 17.20 3.94 4.98
C GLU A 22 17.41 2.53 4.40
N LYS A 23 17.86 1.56 5.22
CA LYS A 23 18.00 0.16 4.82
C LYS A 23 16.66 -0.59 4.76
N ASN A 24 15.58 0.02 5.25
CA ASN A 24 14.25 -0.58 5.36
C ASN A 24 13.23 0.11 4.44
N VAL A 25 13.70 0.69 3.34
CA VAL A 25 12.85 1.30 2.31
C VAL A 25 12.15 0.20 1.51
N ILE A 26 10.82 0.27 1.44
CA ILE A 26 10.00 -0.66 0.65
C ILE A 26 9.50 -0.03 -0.65
N ALA A 27 9.35 1.30 -0.71
CA ALA A 27 8.84 1.99 -1.90
C ALA A 27 9.32 3.44 -1.99
N SER A 28 9.16 4.03 -3.19
CA SER A 28 9.23 5.48 -3.41
C SER A 28 7.85 5.97 -3.88
N ALA A 29 7.31 6.97 -3.21
CA ALA A 29 6.00 7.56 -3.50
C ALA A 29 6.13 9.07 -3.73
N LYS A 30 5.07 9.72 -4.20
CA LYS A 30 5.04 11.20 -4.22
C LYS A 30 5.18 11.75 -2.80
N LEU A 31 5.76 12.94 -2.64
CA LEU A 31 5.81 13.59 -1.33
C LEU A 31 4.40 13.77 -0.75
N TYR A 32 4.26 13.49 0.55
CA TYR A 32 2.99 13.51 1.27
C TYR A 32 1.93 12.54 0.71
N SER A 33 2.39 11.45 0.08
CA SER A 33 1.48 10.39 -0.36
C SER A 33 0.67 9.86 0.82
N PRO A 34 -0.64 9.59 0.66
CA PRO A 34 -1.31 8.71 1.60
C PRO A 34 -0.60 7.35 1.62
N VAL A 35 -0.60 6.71 2.78
CA VAL A 35 -0.10 5.35 2.97
C VAL A 35 -1.17 4.58 3.70
N ALA A 36 -1.66 3.50 3.09
CA ALA A 36 -2.59 2.57 3.71
C ALA A 36 -1.97 1.18 3.72
N CYS A 37 -2.28 0.38 4.74
CA CYS A 37 -1.83 -1.00 4.81
C CYS A 37 -2.96 -1.93 5.25
N THR A 38 -2.81 -3.19 4.88
CA THR A 38 -3.64 -4.29 5.36
C THR A 38 -2.81 -5.57 5.30
N SER A 39 -3.20 -6.57 6.09
CA SER A 39 -2.50 -7.84 6.09
C SER A 39 -3.41 -9.03 6.38
N SER A 40 -2.92 -10.21 6.03
CA SER A 40 -3.37 -11.48 6.60
C SER A 40 -2.24 -11.97 7.51
N GLU A 41 -2.39 -11.74 8.81
CA GLU A 41 -1.30 -11.88 9.79
C GLU A 41 -0.06 -11.11 9.33
N LEU A 42 1.13 -11.68 9.48
CA LEU A 42 2.39 -11.15 8.92
C LEU A 42 2.85 -11.92 7.68
N ASP A 43 2.09 -12.92 7.23
CA ASP A 43 2.46 -13.76 6.10
C ASP A 43 2.21 -13.07 4.76
N ASN A 44 1.21 -12.18 4.69
CA ASN A 44 0.84 -11.42 3.50
C ASN A 44 0.51 -9.98 3.90
N ILE A 45 1.38 -9.03 3.59
CA ILE A 45 1.18 -7.60 3.89
C ILE A 45 1.08 -6.85 2.56
N ARG A 46 0.19 -5.86 2.49
CA ARG A 46 0.06 -4.96 1.35
C ARG A 46 0.14 -3.52 1.82
N VAL A 47 0.90 -2.71 1.11
CA VAL A 47 1.06 -1.27 1.36
C VAL A 47 0.71 -0.51 0.10
N TYR A 48 -0.27 0.37 0.20
CA TYR A 48 -0.80 1.18 -0.89
C TYR A 48 -0.37 2.63 -0.76
N TYR A 49 -0.01 3.23 -1.89
CA TYR A 49 0.47 4.61 -1.97
C TYR A 49 0.19 5.19 -3.37
N LEU A 50 0.47 6.47 -3.55
CA LEU A 50 0.31 7.17 -4.83
C LEU A 50 1.67 7.50 -5.45
N SER A 51 1.79 7.26 -6.76
CA SER A 51 2.91 7.77 -7.56
C SER A 51 2.80 9.29 -7.76
N THR A 52 3.84 9.89 -8.34
CA THR A 52 3.85 11.31 -8.77
C THR A 52 2.77 11.63 -9.82
N GLU A 53 2.30 10.61 -10.54
CA GLU A 53 1.21 10.70 -11.53
C GLU A 53 -0.19 10.50 -10.91
N ASN A 54 -0.30 10.41 -9.58
CA ASN A 54 -1.54 10.12 -8.85
C ASN A 54 -2.16 8.75 -9.20
N ILE A 55 -1.32 7.81 -9.63
CA ILE A 55 -1.69 6.42 -9.85
C ILE A 55 -1.50 5.64 -8.56
N MET A 56 -2.49 4.84 -8.21
CA MET A 56 -2.41 3.90 -7.09
C MET A 56 -1.37 2.82 -7.37
N ARG A 57 -0.44 2.64 -6.43
CA ARG A 57 0.62 1.62 -6.45
C ARG A 57 0.55 0.79 -5.18
N ASP A 58 1.15 -0.40 -5.24
CA ASP A 58 1.23 -1.32 -4.12
C ASP A 58 2.60 -2.01 -4.03
N MET A 59 3.06 -2.15 -2.79
CA MET A 59 4.09 -3.12 -2.43
C MET A 59 3.45 -4.28 -1.68
N ALA A 60 3.83 -5.49 -2.07
CA ALA A 60 3.39 -6.73 -1.46
C ALA A 60 4.56 -7.38 -0.73
N TYR A 61 4.35 -7.77 0.51
CA TYR A 61 5.19 -8.73 1.21
C TYR A 61 4.47 -10.05 1.25
N ASP A 62 5.11 -11.10 0.75
CA ASP A 62 4.69 -12.48 0.95
C ASP A 62 5.82 -13.22 1.66
N LYS A 63 5.51 -14.00 2.70
CA LYS A 63 6.53 -14.71 3.50
C LYS A 63 7.52 -15.55 2.67
N SER A 64 7.07 -16.11 1.55
CA SER A 64 7.90 -16.91 0.64
C SER A 64 8.80 -16.10 -0.30
N LYS A 65 8.54 -14.79 -0.46
CA LYS A 65 9.18 -13.95 -1.49
C LYS A 65 9.81 -12.68 -0.93
N GLY A 66 9.42 -12.25 0.27
CA GLY A 66 9.75 -10.94 0.80
C GLY A 66 8.97 -9.82 0.10
N TRP A 67 9.50 -8.60 0.15
CA TRP A 67 8.90 -7.43 -0.49
C TRP A 67 9.08 -7.47 -2.02
N HIS A 68 8.01 -7.21 -2.76
CA HIS A 68 7.99 -7.07 -4.21
C HIS A 68 6.87 -6.14 -4.67
N GLU A 69 6.93 -5.69 -5.93
CA GLU A 69 5.83 -4.94 -6.53
C GLU A 69 4.57 -5.81 -6.60
N GLY A 70 3.44 -5.23 -6.20
CA GLY A 70 2.14 -5.89 -6.29
C GLY A 70 1.48 -5.72 -7.67
N THR A 71 0.20 -6.02 -7.76
CA THR A 71 -0.53 -6.06 -9.04
C THR A 71 -1.37 -4.82 -9.29
N VAL A 72 -1.67 -4.01 -8.27
CA VAL A 72 -2.49 -2.79 -8.41
C VAL A 72 -1.80 -1.79 -9.31
N GLY A 73 -0.48 -1.62 -9.20
CA GLY A 73 0.27 -0.69 -10.04
C GLY A 73 0.14 -0.95 -11.54
N LYS A 74 -0.10 -2.20 -11.96
CA LYS A 74 -0.30 -2.60 -13.37
C LYS A 74 -1.66 -2.19 -13.91
N LYS A 75 -2.66 -2.01 -13.03
CA LYS A 75 -4.03 -1.63 -13.41
C LYS A 75 -4.19 -0.12 -13.65
N ARG A 76 -3.21 0.69 -13.25
CA ARG A 76 -3.15 2.14 -13.45
C ARG A 76 -4.41 2.88 -12.97
N PHE A 77 -4.93 2.53 -11.79
CA PHE A 77 -6.05 3.24 -11.19
C PHE A 77 -5.66 4.69 -10.86
N MET A 78 -6.23 5.64 -11.60
CA MET A 78 -6.08 7.07 -11.36
C MET A 78 -6.93 7.50 -10.17
N THR A 79 -6.42 8.45 -9.39
CA THR A 79 -7.12 9.03 -8.23
C THR A 79 -7.07 10.54 -8.30
N ALA A 80 -7.88 11.23 -7.49
CA ALA A 80 -7.68 12.65 -7.28
C ALA A 80 -6.28 12.91 -6.68
N PRO A 81 -5.58 14.00 -7.06
CA PRO A 81 -4.26 14.30 -6.50
C PRO A 81 -4.25 14.45 -4.96
N TYR A 82 -5.37 14.81 -4.36
CA TYR A 82 -5.54 14.97 -2.92
C TYR A 82 -6.15 13.74 -2.22
N SER A 83 -6.42 12.66 -2.96
CA SER A 83 -7.04 11.44 -2.42
C SER A 83 -6.30 10.92 -1.20
N LYS A 84 -7.06 10.47 -0.21
CA LYS A 84 -6.57 9.54 0.82
C LYS A 84 -6.77 8.10 0.35
N LEU A 85 -6.22 7.14 1.08
CA LEU A 85 -6.37 5.72 0.80
C LEU A 85 -6.78 5.00 2.08
N ALA A 86 -7.66 4.01 1.94
CA ALA A 86 -7.93 3.01 2.96
C ALA A 86 -7.90 1.63 2.31
N ALA A 87 -7.48 0.60 3.05
CA ALA A 87 -7.45 -0.77 2.55
C ALA A 87 -7.86 -1.75 3.64
N CYS A 88 -8.56 -2.82 3.26
CA CYS A 88 -8.88 -3.91 4.18
C CYS A 88 -8.87 -5.27 3.47
N HIS A 89 -8.45 -6.29 4.21
CA HIS A 89 -8.62 -7.69 3.83
C HIS A 89 -10.03 -8.15 4.22
N LEU A 90 -10.76 -8.70 3.26
CA LEU A 90 -12.02 -9.38 3.51
C LEU A 90 -11.77 -10.86 3.75
N LYS A 91 -12.25 -11.36 4.89
CA LYS A 91 -12.24 -12.79 5.21
C LYS A 91 -13.32 -13.49 4.40
N GLY A 92 -12.93 -14.47 3.59
CA GLY A 92 -13.85 -15.22 2.73
C GLY A 92 -13.10 -16.19 1.80
N PRO A 93 -13.83 -17.07 1.10
CA PRO A 93 -13.23 -18.10 0.24
C PRO A 93 -12.34 -17.53 -0.86
N ASP A 94 -12.64 -16.32 -1.34
CA ASP A 94 -11.91 -15.66 -2.43
C ASP A 94 -10.93 -14.57 -1.96
N MET A 95 -10.52 -14.56 -0.67
CA MET A 95 -9.57 -13.61 -0.03
C MET A 95 -9.32 -12.34 -0.87
N THR A 96 -10.27 -11.42 -0.77
CA THR A 96 -10.24 -10.21 -1.58
C THR A 96 -9.85 -9.01 -0.73
N ILE A 97 -9.03 -8.15 -1.30
CA ILE A 97 -8.70 -6.86 -0.72
C ILE A 97 -9.66 -5.83 -1.30
N ARG A 98 -10.12 -4.90 -0.46
CA ARG A 98 -10.79 -3.69 -0.89
C ARG A 98 -9.91 -2.50 -0.62
N ILE A 99 -9.79 -1.64 -1.63
CA ILE A 99 -9.05 -0.38 -1.54
C ILE A 99 -10.02 0.73 -1.88
N TYR A 100 -10.06 1.76 -1.04
CA TYR A 100 -10.93 2.90 -1.19
C TYR A 100 -10.10 4.15 -1.46
N CYS A 101 -10.51 4.94 -2.44
CA CYS A 101 -9.88 6.20 -2.79
C CYS A 101 -10.94 7.24 -3.21
N GLN A 102 -10.49 8.48 -3.34
CA GLN A 102 -11.30 9.58 -3.83
C GLN A 102 -10.97 9.85 -5.31
N MET A 103 -12.02 10.00 -6.12
CA MET A 103 -11.91 10.32 -7.54
C MET A 103 -11.93 11.84 -7.76
N ALA A 104 -11.60 12.29 -8.97
CA ALA A 104 -11.52 13.72 -9.29
C ALA A 104 -12.86 14.45 -9.17
N ASP A 105 -13.98 13.72 -9.26
CA ASP A 105 -15.35 14.21 -9.03
C ASP A 105 -15.76 14.16 -7.54
N ASN A 106 -14.82 13.90 -6.64
CA ASN A 106 -14.98 13.76 -5.19
C ASN A 106 -15.75 12.52 -4.74
N THR A 107 -16.16 11.63 -5.64
CA THR A 107 -16.77 10.36 -5.24
C THR A 107 -15.75 9.44 -4.56
N ILE A 108 -16.24 8.56 -3.68
CA ILE A 108 -15.42 7.48 -3.12
C ILE A 108 -15.58 6.25 -4.01
N GLN A 109 -14.46 5.76 -4.53
CA GLN A 109 -14.39 4.58 -5.37
C GLN A 109 -13.80 3.40 -4.59
N GLU A 110 -14.41 2.23 -4.75
CA GLU A 110 -13.88 0.95 -4.27
C GLU A 110 -13.18 0.20 -5.42
N TYR A 111 -12.01 -0.39 -5.16
CA TYR A 111 -11.37 -1.36 -6.03
C TYR A 111 -11.19 -2.71 -5.31
N GLY A 112 -11.76 -3.77 -5.88
CA GLY A 112 -11.56 -5.16 -5.46
C GLY A 112 -10.38 -5.81 -6.16
N VAL A 113 -9.44 -6.38 -5.40
CA VAL A 113 -8.32 -7.16 -5.95
C VAL A 113 -8.14 -8.48 -5.19
N LYS A 114 -7.64 -9.51 -5.88
CA LYS A 114 -7.29 -10.79 -5.24
C LYS A 114 -5.99 -10.61 -4.44
N GLY A 115 -5.93 -11.25 -3.28
CA GLY A 115 -4.77 -11.20 -2.39
C GLY A 115 -3.54 -11.97 -2.90
N LYS A 116 -3.69 -12.83 -3.92
CA LYS A 116 -2.64 -13.63 -4.56
C LYS A 116 -2.84 -13.66 -6.08
#